data_AF-A0A5D0IRJ0-F1
#
_entry.id   AF-A0A5D0IRJ0-F1
#
_cell.length_a   1.000
_cell.length_b   1.000
_cell.length_c   1.000
_cell.angle_alpha   90.00
_cell.angle_beta   90.00
_cell.angle_gamma   90.00
#
_symmetry.space_group_name_H-M   'P 1'
#
loop_
_entity.id
_entity.type
_entity.pdbx_description
1 polymer ?
#
loop_
_entity_poly.entity_id
_entity_poly.type
_entity_poly.pdbx_seq_one_letter_code
_entity_poly.pdbx_strand_id
1 'polypeptide(L)'
;YRQMDFGSLWAGLSYRNSFDGAEYISTNTVNSQRLQQITPLVGVNYKNFMFAYTYTHQANSVVYTNGGFHQFTLGINFGCRRERYDCKCPAINN
;
A
#
# COMPACT_ATOMS: atom_id res chain seq x y z
N TYR A 1 11.06 -6.66 0.65
CA TYR A 1 10.79 -7.38 1.92
C TYR A 1 12.13 -7.75 2.53
N ARG A 2 12.34 -7.50 3.83
CA ARG A 2 13.58 -7.81 4.55
C ARG A 2 13.26 -8.31 5.95
N GLN A 3 13.81 -9.48 6.31
CA GLN A 3 13.72 -10.03 7.65
C GLN A 3 14.84 -9.45 8.52
N MET A 4 14.50 -9.04 9.74
CA MET A 4 15.38 -8.45 10.75
C MET A 4 15.30 -9.31 12.01
N ASP A 5 16.26 -9.21 12.91
CA ASP A 5 16.29 -10.05 14.13
C ASP A 5 15.06 -9.83 15.05
N PHE A 6 14.41 -8.67 14.94
CA PHE A 6 13.22 -8.32 15.71
C PHE A 6 11.90 -8.53 14.97
N GLY A 7 11.90 -8.77 13.65
CA GLY A 7 10.67 -8.74 12.86
C GLY A 7 10.88 -8.68 11.35
N SER A 8 9.87 -8.26 10.60
CA SER A 8 9.99 -8.07 9.14
C SER A 8 9.65 -6.65 8.73
N LEU A 9 10.45 -6.09 7.83
CA LEU A 9 10.22 -4.80 7.17
C LEU A 9 9.81 -5.06 5.72
N TRP A 10 8.78 -4.37 5.26
CA TRP A 10 8.32 -4.45 3.89
C TRP A 10 8.00 -3.06 3.35
N ALA A 11 8.09 -2.96 2.03
CA ALA A 11 7.77 -1.77 1.28
C ALA A 11 7.10 -2.22 -0.02
N GLY A 12 6.19 -1.41 -0.51
CA GLY A 12 5.44 -1.65 -1.73
C GLY A 12 5.07 -0.34 -2.40
N LEU A 13 4.72 -0.45 -3.68
CA LEU A 13 4.22 0.66 -4.48
C LEU A 13 2.98 0.17 -5.21
N SER A 14 1.90 0.94 -5.13
CA SER A 14 0.68 0.71 -5.88
C SER A 14 0.46 1.83 -6.88
N TYR A 15 0.06 1.46 -8.10
CA TYR A 15 -0.41 2.39 -9.12
C TYR A 15 -1.83 1.99 -9.51
N ARG A 16 -2.76 2.95 -9.47
CA ARG A 16 -4.14 2.75 -9.91
C ARG A 16 -4.48 3.79 -10.96
N ASN A 17 -5.00 3.30 -12.08
CA ASN A 17 -5.52 4.10 -13.18
C ASN A 17 -6.98 3.69 -13.42
N SER A 18 -7.87 4.67 -13.48
CA SER A 18 -9.26 4.46 -13.87
C SER A 18 -9.36 4.47 -15.39
N PHE A 19 -10.11 3.51 -15.92
CA PHE A 19 -10.49 3.48 -17.33
C PHE A 19 -11.64 4.44 -17.63
N ASP A 20 -12.43 4.76 -16.60
CA ASP A 20 -13.51 5.74 -16.68
C ASP A 20 -12.95 7.15 -16.46
N GLY A 21 -13.28 8.05 -17.39
CA GLY A 21 -12.81 9.43 -17.41
C GLY A 21 -13.98 10.35 -17.08
N ALA A 22 -13.89 11.06 -15.97
CA ALA A 22 -14.89 12.07 -15.63
C ALA A 22 -14.72 13.26 -16.58
N GLU A 23 -15.79 13.64 -17.26
CA GLU A 23 -15.82 14.87 -18.04
C GLU A 23 -15.85 16.07 -17.10
N TYR A 24 -14.93 17.00 -17.30
CA TYR A 24 -14.96 18.30 -16.64
C TYR A 24 -14.97 19.40 -17.69
N ILE A 25 -15.73 20.46 -17.41
CA ILE A 25 -15.79 21.64 -18.27
C ILE A 25 -14.72 22.61 -17.74
N SER A 26 -13.68 22.84 -18.54
CA SER A 26 -12.74 23.94 -18.32
C SER A 26 -12.77 24.84 -19.54
N THR A 27 -13.31 26.05 -19.39
CA THR A 27 -13.35 27.11 -20.43
C THR A 27 -13.79 26.59 -21.81
N ASN A 28 -15.09 26.32 -21.96
CA ASN A 28 -15.76 25.93 -23.22
C ASN A 28 -15.21 24.67 -23.92
N THR A 29 -14.33 23.90 -23.29
CA THR A 29 -13.80 22.63 -23.82
C THR A 29 -14.13 21.52 -22.84
N VAL A 30 -14.79 20.46 -23.30
CA VAL A 30 -15.03 19.25 -22.50
C VAL A 30 -13.73 18.45 -22.49
N ASN A 31 -13.06 18.39 -21.34
CA ASN A 31 -11.87 17.57 -21.15
C ASN A 31 -12.23 16.33 -20.33
N SER A 32 -11.74 15.17 -20.76
CA SER A 32 -11.86 13.92 -20.02
C SER A 32 -10.66 13.80 -19.06
N GLN A 33 -10.91 13.71 -17.75
CA GLN A 33 -9.86 13.40 -16.78
C GLN A 33 -10.00 11.99 -16.25
N ARG A 34 -8.97 11.18 -16.46
CA ARG A 34 -8.86 9.84 -15.85
C ARG A 34 -8.30 9.96 -14.45
N LEU A 35 -8.85 9.20 -13.50
CA LEU A 35 -8.31 9.11 -12.14
C LEU A 35 -6.99 8.32 -12.17
N GLN A 36 -5.90 8.96 -11.76
CA GLN A 36 -4.59 8.31 -11.59
C GLN A 36 -4.04 8.58 -10.20
N GLN A 37 -3.58 7.52 -9.53
CA GLN A 37 -3.00 7.63 -8.21
C GLN A 37 -1.81 6.69 -8.01
N ILE A 38 -0.83 7.17 -7.26
CA ILE A 38 0.36 6.44 -6.82
C ILE A 38 0.33 6.37 -5.30
N THR A 39 0.50 5.16 -4.76
CA THR A 39 0.48 4.90 -3.32
C THR A 39 1.72 4.12 -2.90
N PRO A 40 2.80 4.80 -2.47
CA PRO A 40 3.85 4.14 -1.69
C PRO A 40 3.32 3.65 -0.34
N LEU A 41 3.76 2.46 0.05
CA LEU A 41 3.50 1.88 1.37
C LEU A 41 4.78 1.31 1.99
N VAL A 42 4.90 1.46 3.30
CA VAL A 42 5.94 0.82 4.11
C VAL A 42 5.32 0.27 5.37
N GLY A 43 5.83 -0.86 5.85
CA GLY A 43 5.31 -1.47 7.07
C GLY A 43 6.28 -2.42 7.73
N VAL A 44 6.02 -2.67 9.00
CA VAL A 44 6.81 -3.52 9.88
C VAL A 44 5.90 -4.49 10.61
N ASN A 45 6.38 -5.71 10.78
CA ASN A 45 5.77 -6.70 11.65
C ASN A 45 6.72 -6.97 12.81
N TYR A 46 6.21 -6.87 14.04
CA TYR A 46 6.93 -7.19 15.27
C TYR A 46 6.09 -8.16 16.10
N LYS A 47 6.56 -9.41 16.22
CA LYS A 47 5.81 -10.51 16.86
C LYS A 47 4.39 -10.63 16.27
N ASN A 48 3.36 -10.34 17.07
CA ASN A 48 1.97 -10.42 16.67
C ASN A 48 1.39 -9.06 16.24
N PHE A 49 2.20 -8.01 16.18
CA PHE A 49 1.77 -6.67 15.80
C PHE A 49 2.27 -6.31 14.40
N MET A 50 1.41 -5.67 13.63
CA MET A 50 1.74 -5.05 12.35
C MET A 50 1.48 -3.55 12.44
N PHE A 51 2.42 -2.78 11.93
CA PHE A 51 2.24 -1.36 11.70
C PHE A 51 2.59 -1.03 10.25
N ALA A 52 1.77 -0.23 9.58
CA ALA A 52 2.06 0.25 8.24
C ALA A 52 1.65 1.70 8.06
N TYR A 53 2.37 2.37 7.17
CA TYR A 53 2.10 3.71 6.74
C TYR A 53 2.00 3.73 5.22
N THR A 54 0.95 4.35 4.73
CA THR A 54 0.66 4.47 3.29
C THR A 54 0.38 5.92 2.97
N TYR A 55 0.99 6.43 1.91
CA TYR A 55 0.72 7.76 1.38
C TYR A 55 0.15 7.62 -0.02
N THR A 56 -1.04 8.17 -0.28
CA THR A 56 -1.69 8.12 -1.58
C THR A 56 -1.72 9.50 -2.20
N HIS A 57 -1.14 9.65 -3.39
CA HIS A 57 -1.18 10.89 -4.16
C HIS A 57 -1.98 10.70 -5.44
N GLN A 58 -2.95 11.57 -5.68
CA GLN A 58 -3.79 11.59 -6.88
C GLN A 58 -3.28 12.67 -7.84
N ALA A 59 -2.89 12.30 -9.05
CA ALA A 59 -2.21 13.16 -10.02
C ALA A 59 -3.18 13.96 -10.94
N ASN A 60 -4.40 14.18 -10.50
CA ASN A 60 -5.48 14.75 -11.30
C ASN A 60 -5.50 16.29 -11.21
N SER A 61 -5.86 17.02 -12.28
CA SER A 61 -5.92 18.50 -12.31
C SER A 61 -7.24 19.09 -11.78
N VAL A 62 -8.35 18.36 -11.95
CA VAL A 62 -9.63 18.59 -11.27
C VAL A 62 -9.77 17.54 -10.18
N VAL A 63 -9.74 17.97 -8.92
CA VAL A 63 -9.77 17.08 -7.76
C VAL A 63 -10.60 17.70 -6.64
N TYR A 64 -11.28 16.83 -5.91
CA TYR A 64 -11.99 17.15 -4.67
C TYR A 64 -11.02 17.66 -3.56
N THR A 65 -9.72 17.34 -3.63
CA THR A 65 -8.65 17.83 -2.72
C THR A 65 -7.27 17.84 -3.40
N ASN A 66 -6.52 18.94 -3.29
CA ASN A 66 -5.18 19.11 -3.90
C ASN A 66 -4.03 18.50 -3.06
N GLY A 67 -4.36 17.73 -2.02
CA GLY A 67 -3.40 17.14 -1.07
C GLY A 67 -3.47 15.61 -1.09
N GLY A 68 -2.32 14.96 -0.90
CA GLY A 68 -2.27 13.50 -0.74
C GLY A 68 -2.86 13.03 0.59
N PHE A 69 -3.21 11.75 0.67
CA PHE A 69 -3.82 11.12 1.84
C PHE A 69 -2.79 10.31 2.63
N HIS A 70 -2.72 10.57 3.94
CA HIS A 70 -1.90 9.82 4.89
C HIS A 70 -2.77 8.79 5.61
N GLN A 71 -2.40 7.51 5.55
CA GLN A 71 -3.10 6.44 6.26
C GLN A 71 -2.12 5.63 7.12
N PHE A 72 -2.51 5.41 8.38
CA PHE A 72 -1.82 4.55 9.34
C PHE A 72 -2.65 3.30 9.58
N THR A 73 -2.01 2.14 9.46
CA THR A 73 -2.65 0.84 9.63
C THR A 73 -2.01 0.11 10.80
N LEU A 74 -2.86 -0.36 11.72
CA LEU A 74 -2.47 -1.20 12.86
C LEU A 74 -3.14 -2.57 12.70
N GLY A 75 -2.37 -3.64 12.87
CA GLY A 75 -2.86 -5.00 12.82
C GLY A 75 -2.36 -5.84 14.00
N ILE A 76 -3.19 -6.79 14.42
CA ILE A 76 -2.86 -7.76 15.46
C ILE A 76 -3.17 -9.16 14.92
N ASN A 77 -2.18 -10.04 14.97
CA ASN A 77 -2.29 -11.44 14.59
C ASN A 77 -2.81 -12.25 15.78
N PHE A 78 -4.08 -12.67 15.72
CA PHE A 78 -4.71 -13.51 16.75
C PHE A 78 -4.67 -14.98 16.36
N GLY A 79 -4.34 -15.86 17.31
CA GLY A 79 -4.42 -17.31 17.11
C GLY A 79 -3.36 -17.90 16.17
N CYS A 80 -2.31 -17.15 15.83
CA CYS A 80 -1.19 -17.67 15.06
C CYS A 80 -0.48 -18.78 15.85
N ARG A 81 -0.61 -20.02 15.39
CA ARG A 81 0.30 -21.11 15.79
C ARG A 81 1.70 -20.76 15.28
N ARG A 82 2.74 -20.97 16.10
CA ARG A 82 4.14 -20.91 15.62
C ARG A 82 4.24 -21.76 14.36
N GLU A 83 4.80 -21.16 13.32
CA GLU A 83 5.09 -21.86 12.07
C GLU A 83 5.94 -23.09 12.41
N ARG A 84 5.57 -24.27 11.90
CA ARG A 84 6.24 -25.54 12.27
C ARG A 84 7.74 -25.55 11.93
N TYR A 85 8.18 -24.62 11.09
CA TYR A 85 9.54 -24.53 10.56
C TYR A 85 10.14 -23.13 10.78
N ASP A 86 10.19 -22.67 12.03
CA ASP A 86 10.92 -21.45 12.46
C ASP A 86 12.45 -21.61 12.30
N CYS A 87 12.92 -22.85 12.17
CA CYS A 87 14.26 -23.18 11.75
C CYS A 87 14.29 -23.26 10.22
N LYS A 88 15.27 -22.59 9.58
CA LYS A 88 15.69 -22.85 8.19
C LYS A 88 16.21 -24.30 8.11
N CYS A 89 15.31 -25.27 8.18
CA CYS A 89 15.64 -26.68 8.17
C CYS A 89 16.16 -27.02 6.78
N PRO A 90 17.41 -27.47 6.65
CA PRO A 90 18.07 -27.70 5.36
C PRO A 90 17.51 -28.90 4.57
N ALA A 91 16.38 -29.48 5.00
CA ALA A 91 15.85 -30.75 4.49
C ALA A 91 14.45 -30.65 3.87
N ILE A 92 14.06 -29.48 3.34
CA ILE A 92 12.91 -29.38 2.44
C ILE A 92 13.45 -29.07 1.04
N ASN A 93 13.66 -30.15 0.30
CA ASN A 93 13.84 -30.14 -1.14
C ASN A 93 12.44 -30.16 -1.78
N ASN A 94 12.16 -29.26 -2.72
CA ASN A 94 11.03 -29.42 -3.65
C ASN A 94 11.41 -30.43 -4.73
#